data_AF-A0AAD4LIT8-F1
#
_entry.id   AF-A0AAD4LIT8-F1
#
_cell.length_a   1.000
_cell.length_b   1.000
_cell.length_c   1.000
_cell.angle_alpha   90.00
_cell.angle_beta   90.00
_cell.angle_gamma   90.00
#
_symmetry.space_group_name_H-M   'P 1'
#
loop_
_entity.id
_entity.type
_entity.pdbx_description
1 polymer ?
#
loop_
_entity_poly.entity_id
_entity_poly.type
_entity_poly.pdbx_seq_one_letter_code
_entity_poly.pdbx_strand_id
1 'polypeptide(L)'
;MLGRREDLLEAIRLMSMAVDNRYAREPDRFRLSCEWAILARNIGHPTTLTAYKTAMSLVEKSLSFAPTVSVQHTRLVAMGKNCQTMPLDYASFQIKLGRFEEAVEILEQGRALLWSEMRGLRTPMIQLIEDDPPLAKRFAEINQELEAADHIHHTEWEARYGKTASVKVVMGWTHSVGLW
;
A
#
# COMPACT_ATOMS: atom_id res chain seq x y z
N MET A 1 2.13 -37.17 1.49
CA MET A 1 2.55 -35.75 1.42
C MET A 1 2.57 -35.16 0.00
N LEU A 2 2.35 -35.95 -1.08
CA LEU A 2 2.34 -35.48 -2.48
C LEU A 2 1.20 -34.49 -2.81
N GLY A 3 -0.02 -34.75 -2.33
CA GLY A 3 -1.19 -33.91 -2.61
C GLY A 3 -1.01 -32.43 -2.22
N ARG A 4 -0.37 -32.13 -1.09
CA ARG A 4 -0.25 -30.74 -0.61
C ARG A 4 0.51 -29.82 -1.57
N ARG A 5 1.48 -30.33 -2.34
CA ARG A 5 2.22 -29.50 -3.31
C ARG A 5 1.45 -29.36 -4.62
N GLU A 6 0.84 -30.45 -5.07
CA GLU A 6 -0.02 -30.48 -6.26
C GLU A 6 -1.21 -29.53 -6.09
N ASP A 7 -1.85 -29.54 -4.92
CA ASP A 7 -2.95 -28.63 -4.56
C ASP A 7 -2.53 -27.15 -4.65
N LEU A 8 -1.31 -26.81 -4.21
CA LEU A 8 -0.80 -25.43 -4.27
C LEU A 8 -0.47 -24.99 -5.70
N LEU A 9 0.04 -25.90 -6.53
CA LEU A 9 0.30 -25.64 -7.95
C LEU A 9 -1.02 -25.44 -8.70
N GLU A 10 -2.01 -26.27 -8.41
CA GLU A 10 -3.35 -26.14 -8.99
C GLU A 10 -4.03 -24.85 -8.54
N ALA A 11 -3.92 -24.49 -7.25
CA ALA A 11 -4.41 -23.22 -6.75
C ALA A 11 -3.78 -22.02 -7.47
N ILE A 12 -2.45 -22.01 -7.66
CA ILE A 12 -1.74 -20.98 -8.42
C ILE A 12 -2.27 -20.87 -9.86
N ARG A 13 -2.46 -22.02 -10.52
CA ARG A 13 -2.99 -22.08 -11.88
C ARG A 13 -4.40 -21.47 -11.96
N LEU A 14 -5.29 -21.88 -11.06
CA LEU A 14 -6.67 -21.38 -10.99
C LEU A 14 -6.70 -19.88 -10.66
N MET A 15 -5.87 -19.41 -9.73
CA MET A 15 -5.74 -17.99 -9.40
C MET A 15 -5.31 -17.18 -10.62
N SER A 16 -4.28 -17.61 -11.36
CA SER A 16 -3.82 -16.90 -12.56
C SER A 16 -4.93 -16.78 -13.61
N MET A 17 -5.71 -17.84 -13.84
CA MET A 17 -6.83 -17.82 -14.77
C MET A 17 -7.97 -16.92 -14.29
N ALA A 18 -8.26 -16.93 -12.99
CA ALA A 18 -9.32 -16.12 -12.40
C ALA A 18 -8.97 -14.62 -12.45
N VAL A 19 -7.70 -14.26 -12.27
CA VAL A 19 -7.21 -12.89 -12.39
C VAL A 19 -7.36 -12.37 -13.84
N ASP A 20 -7.24 -13.23 -14.85
CA ASP A 20 -7.43 -12.86 -16.26
C ASP A 20 -8.91 -12.83 -16.70
N ASN A 21 -9.83 -13.26 -15.83
CA ASN A 21 -11.25 -13.24 -16.14
C ASN A 21 -11.79 -11.80 -16.19
N ARG A 22 -12.04 -11.31 -17.41
CA ARG A 22 -12.61 -9.97 -17.69
C ARG A 22 -13.98 -9.70 -17.08
N TYR A 23 -14.70 -10.73 -16.64
CA TYR A 23 -16.03 -10.60 -16.01
C TYR A 23 -15.95 -10.50 -14.48
N ALA A 24 -14.78 -10.77 -13.88
CA ALA A 24 -14.59 -10.60 -12.44
C ALA A 24 -14.44 -9.11 -12.09
N ARG A 25 -14.92 -8.72 -10.91
CA ARG A 25 -14.78 -7.34 -10.42
C ARG A 25 -13.32 -7.04 -10.12
N GLU A 26 -12.88 -5.81 -10.44
CA GLU A 26 -11.48 -5.41 -10.27
C GLU A 26 -10.91 -5.61 -8.84
N PRO A 27 -11.64 -5.29 -7.75
CA PRO A 27 -11.16 -5.56 -6.39
C PRO A 27 -10.97 -7.05 -6.10
N ASP A 28 -11.82 -7.92 -6.66
CA ASP A 28 -11.71 -9.36 -6.50
C ASP A 28 -10.48 -9.89 -7.25
N ARG A 29 -10.23 -9.38 -8.47
CA ARG A 29 -9.04 -9.70 -9.27
C ARG A 29 -7.76 -9.24 -8.57
N PHE A 30 -7.78 -8.04 -7.98
CA PHE A 30 -6.65 -7.53 -7.22
C PHE A 30 -6.35 -8.42 -6.01
N ARG A 31 -7.37 -8.73 -5.19
CA ARG A 31 -7.20 -9.63 -4.04
C ARG A 31 -6.62 -10.99 -4.45
N LEU A 32 -7.16 -11.61 -5.50
CA LEU A 32 -6.68 -12.89 -6.02
C LEU A 32 -5.22 -12.80 -6.51
N SER A 33 -4.84 -11.70 -7.17
CA SER A 33 -3.44 -11.50 -7.60
C SER A 33 -2.46 -11.36 -6.43
N CYS A 34 -2.90 -10.76 -5.31
CA CYS A 34 -2.10 -10.69 -4.08
C CYS A 34 -1.91 -12.08 -3.46
N GLU A 35 -3.00 -12.84 -3.34
CA GLU A 35 -2.97 -14.22 -2.83
C GLU A 35 -2.08 -15.12 -3.70
N TRP A 36 -2.19 -14.96 -5.02
CA TRP A 36 -1.32 -15.63 -5.99
C TRP A 36 0.15 -15.29 -5.76
N ALA A 37 0.49 -14.00 -5.61
CA ALA A 37 1.88 -13.56 -5.42
C ALA A 37 2.49 -14.13 -4.13
N ILE A 38 1.76 -14.05 -3.02
CA ILE A 38 2.18 -14.59 -1.72
C ILE A 38 2.40 -16.10 -1.81
N LEU A 39 1.43 -16.84 -2.37
CA LEU A 39 1.52 -18.28 -2.49
C LEU A 39 2.66 -18.71 -3.43
N ALA A 40 2.77 -18.06 -4.59
CA ALA A 40 3.83 -18.32 -5.56
C ALA A 40 5.21 -18.07 -4.94
N ARG A 41 5.39 -16.97 -4.21
CA ARG A 41 6.65 -16.66 -3.51
C ARG A 41 7.00 -17.72 -2.47
N ASN A 42 6.03 -18.15 -1.67
CA ASN A 42 6.24 -19.13 -0.59
C ASN A 42 6.75 -20.48 -1.10
N ILE A 43 6.32 -20.91 -2.28
CA ILE A 43 6.77 -22.18 -2.88
C ILE A 43 7.88 -22.01 -3.93
N GLY A 44 8.34 -20.78 -4.19
CA GLY A 44 9.34 -20.47 -5.21
C GLY A 44 8.84 -20.71 -6.65
N HIS A 45 7.56 -20.47 -6.91
CA HIS A 45 6.96 -20.69 -8.22
C HIS A 45 7.47 -19.66 -9.25
N PRO A 46 7.74 -20.04 -10.52
CA PRO A 46 8.26 -19.13 -11.54
C PRO A 46 7.34 -17.95 -11.86
N THR A 47 6.04 -18.07 -11.60
CA THR A 47 5.08 -16.99 -11.85
C THR A 47 5.04 -15.90 -10.77
N THR A 48 5.87 -15.99 -9.73
CA THR A 48 5.88 -15.03 -8.60
C THR A 48 5.99 -13.58 -9.10
N LEU A 49 6.94 -13.32 -9.99
CA LEU A 49 7.15 -11.98 -10.56
C LEU A 49 5.93 -11.50 -11.35
N THR A 50 5.34 -12.39 -12.15
CA THR A 50 4.13 -12.09 -12.93
C THR A 50 2.98 -11.72 -12.01
N ALA A 51 2.78 -12.48 -10.92
CA ALA A 51 1.72 -12.23 -9.95
C ALA A 51 1.83 -10.83 -9.32
N TYR A 52 3.04 -10.44 -8.87
CA TYR A 52 3.26 -9.10 -8.33
C TYR A 52 3.03 -8.00 -9.36
N LYS A 53 3.54 -8.15 -10.58
CA LYS A 53 3.31 -7.18 -11.66
C LYS A 53 1.83 -7.03 -11.98
N THR A 54 1.09 -8.14 -12.00
CA THR A 54 -0.36 -8.12 -12.22
C THR A 54 -1.08 -7.40 -11.09
N ALA A 55 -0.71 -7.65 -9.83
CA ALA A 55 -1.28 -6.94 -8.69
C ALA A 55 -1.07 -5.43 -8.79
N MET A 56 0.17 -4.98 -9.04
CA MET A 56 0.47 -3.55 -9.21
C MET A 56 -0.30 -2.92 -10.37
N SER A 57 -0.35 -3.60 -11.53
CA SER A 57 -1.07 -3.11 -12.71
C SER A 57 -2.58 -2.96 -12.47
N LEU A 58 -3.18 -3.86 -11.68
CA LEU A 58 -4.61 -3.77 -11.33
C LEU A 58 -4.89 -2.54 -10.46
N VAL A 59 -4.01 -2.23 -9.50
CA VAL A 59 -4.14 -1.02 -8.69
C VAL A 59 -4.02 0.23 -9.58
N GLU A 60 -2.98 0.30 -10.41
CA GLU A 60 -2.76 1.43 -11.31
C GLU A 60 -3.95 1.67 -12.25
N LYS A 61 -4.45 0.61 -12.90
CA LYS A 61 -5.64 0.67 -13.76
C LYS A 61 -6.86 1.15 -12.99
N SER A 62 -7.06 0.62 -11.78
CA SER A 62 -8.18 1.04 -10.95
C SER A 62 -8.12 2.53 -10.60
N LEU A 63 -6.93 3.12 -10.48
CA LEU A 63 -6.77 4.54 -10.21
C LEU A 63 -6.87 5.40 -11.46
N SER A 64 -6.34 4.94 -12.59
CA SER A 64 -6.38 5.69 -13.85
C SER A 64 -7.81 5.94 -14.36
N PHE A 65 -8.73 5.01 -14.08
CA PHE A 65 -10.14 5.15 -14.46
C PHE A 65 -11.00 5.82 -13.38
N ALA A 66 -10.41 6.44 -12.36
CA ALA A 66 -11.13 7.09 -11.27
C ALA A 66 -11.08 8.62 -11.47
N PRO A 67 -12.18 9.23 -11.93
CA PRO A 67 -12.18 10.63 -12.38
C PRO A 67 -12.09 11.65 -11.25
N THR A 68 -12.35 11.24 -10.01
CA THR A 68 -12.32 12.11 -8.83
C THR A 68 -11.51 11.48 -7.70
N VAL A 69 -10.99 12.35 -6.82
CA VAL A 69 -10.28 11.96 -5.60
C VAL A 69 -11.15 11.09 -4.69
N SER A 70 -12.47 11.36 -4.61
CA SER A 70 -13.41 10.54 -3.84
C SER A 70 -13.58 9.13 -4.41
N VAL A 71 -13.65 8.97 -5.73
CA VAL A 71 -13.75 7.65 -6.38
C VAL A 71 -12.43 6.88 -6.25
N GLN A 72 -11.29 7.56 -6.35
CA GLN A 72 -9.97 6.95 -6.09
C GLN A 72 -9.89 6.39 -4.66
N HIS A 73 -10.27 7.21 -3.68
CA HIS A 73 -10.29 6.80 -2.28
C HIS A 73 -11.20 5.58 -2.04
N THR A 74 -12.43 5.61 -2.53
CA THR A 74 -13.35 4.46 -2.39
C THR A 74 -12.80 3.18 -3.01
N ARG A 75 -12.09 3.27 -4.15
CA ARG A 75 -11.45 2.10 -4.77
C ARG A 75 -10.29 1.56 -3.94
N LEU A 76 -9.44 2.44 -3.40
CA LEU A 76 -8.31 2.03 -2.55
C LEU A 76 -8.80 1.39 -1.24
N VAL A 77 -9.81 1.97 -0.59
CA VAL A 77 -10.47 1.38 0.57
C VAL A 77 -11.07 0.00 0.25
N ALA A 78 -11.71 -0.15 -0.91
CA ALA A 78 -12.26 -1.44 -1.35
C ALA A 78 -11.17 -2.50 -1.63
N MET A 79 -9.98 -2.09 -2.05
CA MET A 79 -8.81 -2.96 -2.21
C MET A 79 -8.15 -3.32 -0.87
N GLY A 80 -8.35 -2.49 0.14
CA GLY A 80 -7.99 -2.74 1.54
C GLY A 80 -6.49 -2.82 1.78
N LYS A 81 -6.12 -3.46 2.89
CA LYS A 81 -4.73 -3.54 3.41
C LYS A 81 -3.73 -4.10 2.40
N ASN A 82 -4.17 -4.97 1.48
CA ASN A 82 -3.30 -5.55 0.46
C ASN A 82 -2.69 -4.47 -0.46
N CYS A 83 -3.40 -3.38 -0.72
CA CYS A 83 -2.85 -2.27 -1.52
C CYS A 83 -1.64 -1.60 -0.84
N GLN A 84 -1.60 -1.59 0.49
CA GLN A 84 -0.52 -0.97 1.27
C GLN A 84 0.65 -1.93 1.46
N THR A 85 0.39 -3.23 1.64
CA THR A 85 1.44 -4.22 1.92
C THR A 85 2.08 -4.81 0.67
N MET A 86 1.38 -4.87 -0.47
CA MET A 86 1.92 -5.49 -1.68
C MET A 86 3.15 -4.81 -2.27
N PRO A 87 3.25 -3.46 -2.34
CA PRO A 87 4.47 -2.81 -2.82
C PRO A 87 5.69 -3.19 -1.95
N LEU A 88 5.52 -3.27 -0.63
CA LEU A 88 6.59 -3.66 0.29
C LEU A 88 7.02 -5.11 0.08
N ASP A 89 6.05 -6.01 -0.05
CA ASP A 89 6.30 -7.42 -0.27
C ASP A 89 7.00 -7.67 -1.62
N TYR A 90 6.58 -6.94 -2.65
CA TYR A 90 7.18 -7.01 -3.98
C TYR A 90 8.60 -6.42 -4.00
N ALA A 91 8.84 -5.28 -3.37
CA ALA A 91 10.18 -4.71 -3.22
C ALA A 91 11.13 -5.66 -2.47
N SER A 92 10.65 -6.28 -1.39
CA SER A 92 11.39 -7.32 -0.67
C SER A 92 11.77 -8.50 -1.58
N PHE A 93 10.86 -8.92 -2.46
CA PHE A 93 11.14 -9.96 -3.46
C PHE A 93 12.22 -9.52 -4.46
N GLN A 94 12.18 -8.29 -4.98
CA GLN A 94 13.22 -7.77 -5.90
C GLN A 94 14.58 -7.64 -5.22
N ILE A 95 14.62 -7.19 -3.96
CA ILE A 95 15.85 -7.13 -3.15
C ILE A 95 16.48 -8.53 -3.05
N LYS A 96 15.65 -9.57 -2.80
CA LYS A 96 16.14 -10.96 -2.74
C LYS A 96 16.74 -11.43 -4.09
N LEU A 97 16.30 -10.86 -5.21
CA LEU A 97 16.85 -11.12 -6.54
C LEU A 97 18.05 -10.24 -6.90
N GLY A 98 18.49 -9.34 -6.02
CA GLY A 98 19.58 -8.38 -6.28
C GLY A 98 19.18 -7.22 -7.20
N ARG A 99 17.87 -7.00 -7.40
CA ARG A 99 17.29 -5.99 -8.29
C ARG A 99 16.92 -4.73 -7.51
N PHE A 100 17.94 -3.99 -7.08
CA PHE A 100 17.76 -2.88 -6.15
C PHE A 100 17.08 -1.66 -6.80
N GLU A 101 17.37 -1.39 -8.06
CA GLU A 101 16.75 -0.28 -8.80
C GLU A 101 15.24 -0.47 -8.90
N GLU A 102 14.79 -1.67 -9.29
CA GLU A 102 13.37 -2.00 -9.37
C GLU A 102 12.71 -2.02 -7.99
N ALA A 103 13.44 -2.45 -6.95
CA ALA A 103 12.92 -2.39 -5.59
C ALA A 103 12.62 -0.94 -5.15
N VAL A 104 13.51 0.01 -5.47
CA VAL A 104 13.28 1.43 -5.18
C VAL A 104 12.09 1.95 -5.99
N GLU A 105 12.00 1.61 -7.27
CA GLU A 105 10.86 2.02 -8.11
C GLU A 105 9.51 1.57 -7.51
N ILE A 106 9.42 0.31 -7.08
CA ILE A 106 8.21 -0.25 -6.47
C ILE A 106 7.87 0.45 -5.16
N LEU A 107 8.87 0.80 -4.34
CA LEU A 107 8.65 1.54 -3.09
C LEU A 107 8.11 2.94 -3.37
N GLU A 108 8.63 3.62 -4.39
CA GLU A 108 8.12 4.93 -4.81
C GLU A 108 6.70 4.85 -5.36
N GLN A 109 6.36 3.79 -6.11
CA GLN A 109 4.98 3.51 -6.52
C GLN A 109 4.08 3.29 -5.30
N GLY A 110 4.50 2.47 -4.33
CA GLY A 110 3.77 2.24 -3.08
C GLY A 110 3.54 3.51 -2.28
N ARG A 111 4.55 4.39 -2.21
CA ARG A 111 4.42 5.72 -1.60
C ARG A 111 3.40 6.56 -2.35
N ALA A 112 3.43 6.60 -3.68
CA ALA A 112 2.45 7.34 -4.46
C ALA A 112 0.99 6.88 -4.21
N LEU A 113 0.78 5.56 -4.01
CA LEU A 113 -0.53 4.99 -3.65
C LEU A 113 -1.01 5.48 -2.27
N LEU A 114 -0.14 5.42 -1.26
CA LEU A 114 -0.45 5.91 0.08
C LEU A 114 -0.82 7.40 0.07
N TRP A 115 -0.03 8.21 -0.66
CA TRP A 115 -0.34 9.63 -0.83
C TRP A 115 -1.66 9.86 -1.55
N SER A 116 -2.08 8.96 -2.43
CA SER A 116 -3.39 9.02 -3.08
C SER A 116 -4.53 8.76 -2.11
N GLU A 117 -4.40 7.78 -1.21
CA GLU A 117 -5.38 7.56 -0.13
C GLU A 117 -5.47 8.78 0.79
N MET A 118 -4.32 9.33 1.22
CA MET A 118 -4.28 10.51 2.10
C MET A 118 -4.94 11.74 1.46
N ARG A 119 -4.79 11.95 0.15
CA ARG A 119 -5.51 13.02 -0.56
C ARG A 119 -7.03 12.80 -0.55
N GLY A 120 -7.46 11.55 -0.61
CA GLY A 120 -8.85 11.12 -0.43
C GLY A 120 -9.50 11.67 0.84
N LEU A 121 -8.72 11.79 1.92
CA LEU A 121 -9.19 12.25 3.23
C LEU A 121 -9.35 13.78 3.33
N ARG A 122 -8.81 14.56 2.37
CA ARG A 122 -8.94 16.03 2.40
C ARG A 122 -10.36 16.49 2.08
N THR A 123 -11.07 15.81 1.20
CA THR A 123 -12.44 16.18 0.83
C THR A 123 -13.43 16.01 1.99
N PRO A 124 -13.47 14.86 2.70
CA PRO A 124 -14.30 14.70 3.90
C PRO A 124 -13.94 15.68 5.02
N MET A 125 -12.65 16.01 5.19
CA MET A 125 -12.21 17.00 6.18
C MET A 125 -12.76 18.41 5.90
N ILE A 126 -12.73 18.85 4.63
CA ILE A 126 -13.30 20.15 4.25
C ILE A 126 -14.81 20.17 4.50
N GLN A 127 -15.52 19.10 4.11
CA GLN A 127 -16.96 18.98 4.37
C GLN A 127 -17.27 18.95 5.87
N LEU A 128 -16.48 18.25 6.68
CA LEU A 128 -16.66 18.21 8.13
C LEU A 128 -16.49 19.60 8.77
N ILE A 129 -15.54 20.40 8.28
CA ILE A 129 -15.33 21.78 8.74
C ILE A 129 -16.54 22.66 8.41
N GLU A 130 -17.15 22.47 7.24
CA GLU A 130 -18.33 23.22 6.80
C GLU A 130 -19.61 22.80 7.54
N ASP A 131 -19.82 21.49 7.73
CA ASP A 131 -21.06 20.91 8.26
C ASP A 131 -21.09 20.84 9.80
N ASP A 132 -19.96 20.55 10.45
CA ASP A 132 -19.83 20.42 11.92
C ASP A 132 -18.46 20.91 12.42
N PRO A 133 -18.27 22.25 12.51
CA PRO A 133 -17.02 22.85 12.98
C PRO A 133 -16.55 22.37 14.36
N PRO A 134 -17.45 22.16 15.37
CA PRO A 134 -17.06 21.58 16.64
C PRO A 134 -16.46 20.18 16.53
N LEU A 135 -17.05 19.30 15.72
CA LEU A 135 -16.53 17.95 15.50
C LEU A 135 -15.19 17.98 14.74
N ALA A 136 -15.05 18.85 13.74
CA ALA A 136 -13.79 19.07 13.04
C ALA A 136 -12.68 19.52 13.99
N LYS A 137 -12.98 20.45 14.91
CA LYS A 137 -12.03 20.93 15.92
C LYS A 137 -11.57 19.80 16.83
N ARG A 138 -12.51 19.00 17.35
CA ARG A 138 -12.17 17.86 18.21
C ARG A 138 -11.35 16.80 17.48
N PHE A 139 -11.65 16.56 16.20
CA PHE A 139 -10.87 15.66 15.37
C PHE A 139 -9.42 16.16 15.17
N ALA A 140 -9.23 17.47 14.94
CA ALA A 140 -7.91 18.08 14.82
C ALA A 140 -7.12 18.00 16.13
N GLU A 141 -7.76 18.25 17.27
CA GLU A 141 -7.15 18.13 18.61
C GLU A 141 -6.63 16.69 18.85
N ILE A 142 -7.46 15.68 18.58
CA ILE A 142 -7.07 14.27 18.74
C ILE A 142 -5.91 13.89 17.79
N ASN A 143 -5.93 14.36 16.54
CA ASN A 143 -4.82 14.11 15.62
C ASN A 143 -3.51 14.74 16.10
N GLN A 144 -3.55 15.96 16.65
CA GLN A 144 -2.36 16.60 17.22
C GLN A 144 -1.80 15.84 18.42
N GLU A 145 -2.68 15.33 19.30
CA GLU A 145 -2.27 14.49 20.42
C GLU A 145 -1.61 13.18 19.95
N LEU A 146 -2.17 12.55 18.91
CA LEU A 146 -1.61 11.33 18.32
C LEU A 146 -0.24 11.57 17.67
N GLU A 147 -0.09 12.65 16.91
CA GLU A 147 1.21 13.04 16.30
C GLU A 147 2.26 13.33 17.38
N ALA A 148 1.90 14.04 18.44
CA ALA A 148 2.79 14.31 19.56
C ALA A 148 3.26 13.04 20.26
N ALA A 149 2.35 12.07 20.45
CA ALA A 149 2.68 10.78 21.05
C ALA A 149 3.65 9.95 20.19
N ASP A 150 3.47 9.96 18.87
CA ASP A 150 4.39 9.29 17.94
C ASP A 150 5.77 9.96 17.92
N HIS A 151 5.82 11.30 17.93
CA HIS A 151 7.09 12.04 18.05
C HIS A 151 7.85 11.72 19.33
N ILE A 152 7.16 11.60 20.47
CA ILE A 152 7.78 11.22 21.74
C ILE A 152 8.38 9.82 21.65
N HIS A 153 7.60 8.84 21.19
CA HIS A 153 8.08 7.47 20.96
C HIS A 153 9.26 7.43 19.97
N HIS A 154 9.25 8.30 18.96
CA HIS A 154 10.34 8.44 18.00
C HIS A 154 11.65 8.91 18.67
N THR A 155 11.57 9.98 19.46
CA THR A 155 12.74 10.53 20.16
C THR A 155 13.30 9.58 21.22
N GLU A 156 12.44 8.80 21.87
CA GLU A 156 12.84 7.78 22.84
C GLU A 156 13.58 6.60 22.18
N TRP A 157 13.14 6.12 21.00
CA TRP A 157 13.89 5.08 20.30
C TRP A 157 15.24 5.60 19.82
N GLU A 158 15.32 6.84 19.31
CA GLU A 158 16.58 7.44 18.86
C GLU A 158 17.58 7.58 20.01
N ALA A 159 17.09 7.95 21.21
CA ALA A 159 17.89 8.02 22.42
C ALA A 159 18.36 6.64 22.90
N ARG A 160 17.53 5.60 22.74
CA ARG A 160 17.79 4.25 23.25
C ARG A 160 18.67 3.39 22.34
N TYR A 161 18.63 3.60 21.02
CA TYR A 161 19.33 2.75 20.05
C TYR A 161 20.34 3.48 19.16
N GLY A 162 20.49 4.80 19.32
CA GLY A 162 21.57 5.59 18.72
C GLY A 162 21.34 5.95 17.24
N LYS A 163 21.73 7.17 16.87
CA LYS A 163 21.64 7.73 15.51
C LYS A 163 22.42 6.87 14.51
N THR A 164 21.72 5.98 13.80
CA THR A 164 22.21 5.47 12.51
C THR A 164 21.61 6.32 11.41
N ALA A 165 22.46 7.13 10.80
CA ALA A 165 22.12 8.00 9.69
C ALA A 165 21.81 7.16 8.42
N SER A 166 20.62 6.58 8.34
CA SER A 166 20.07 6.02 7.09
C SER A 166 18.57 6.25 6.89
N VAL A 167 17.82 6.77 7.87
CA VAL A 167 16.37 6.96 7.73
C VAL A 167 15.99 8.38 7.24
N LYS A 168 16.88 9.37 7.38
CA LYS A 168 16.59 10.77 7.02
C LYS A 168 16.33 10.99 5.53
N VAL A 169 16.90 10.17 4.64
CA VAL A 169 16.72 10.31 3.18
C VAL A 169 15.41 9.67 2.70
N VAL A 170 14.94 8.60 3.38
CA VAL A 170 13.76 7.83 2.94
C VAL A 170 12.45 8.52 3.31
N MET A 171 12.41 9.31 4.39
CA MET A 171 11.17 9.92 4.87
C MET A 171 10.89 11.31 4.30
N GLY A 172 11.84 11.99 3.64
CA GLY A 172 11.54 13.24 2.92
C GLY A 172 11.03 14.42 3.75
N TRP A 173 11.24 14.43 5.08
CA TRP A 173 10.89 15.57 5.93
C TRP A 173 12.05 16.56 5.94
N THR A 174 12.19 17.31 4.85
CA THR A 174 12.90 18.60 4.90
C THR A 174 11.87 19.69 5.15
N HIS A 175 12.19 20.57 6.09
CA HIS A 175 11.30 21.56 6.66
C HIS A 175 10.63 22.43 5.59
N SER A 176 9.29 22.44 5.60
CA SER A 176 8.46 23.58 5.19
C SER A 176 7.18 23.47 6.02
N VAL A 177 7.17 24.03 7.23
CA VAL A 177 6.72 25.41 7.52
C VAL A 177 5.32 25.67 6.96
N GLY A 178 4.35 25.69 7.89
CA GLY A 178 3.27 26.67 7.96
C GLY A 178 2.26 26.72 6.81
N LEU A 179 1.06 26.18 7.07
CA LEU A 179 -0.25 26.83 6.90
C LEU A 179 -1.34 25.73 6.97
N TRP A 180 -1.82 25.50 8.18
CA TRP A 180 -3.22 25.15 8.44
C TRP A 180 -3.77 26.26 9.35
#